data_AF-A0A955XYX7-F1
#
_entry.id   AF-A0A955XYX7-F1
#
_cell.length_a   1.000
_cell.length_b   1.000
_cell.length_c   1.000
_cell.angle_alpha   90.00
_cell.angle_beta   90.00
_cell.angle_gamma   90.00
#
_symmetry.space_group_name_H-M   'P 1'
#
loop_
_entity.id
_entity.type
_entity.pdbx_description
1 polymer ?
#
loop_
_entity_poly.entity_id
_entity_poly.type
_entity_poly.pdbx_seq_one_letter_code
_entity_poly.pdbx_strand_id
1 'polypeptide(L)'
;DTLDDDGLGMLAGWVDSTAFGAFDPADNNGFDRETTGLPTTDIDRMVAFLEGELARRGFEEADFADTKPFGGPLYDQLFGFSPEACRDGQGIASDGTITWTGGGARYVYVMAEDSANPGVPPNLDIPEGTVWRLDVAPDSDPIDSGLAYGSTPAGTSQAVPATGDAPALKAGTTYYLYVARDVYQPITRCLTSF
;
A
#
# COMPACT_ATOMS: atom_id res chain seq x y z
N ASP A 1 -2.45 31.79 -0.61
CA ASP A 1 -1.97 30.54 -1.23
C ASP A 1 -0.49 30.62 -1.52
N THR A 2 0.29 30.10 -0.60
CA THR A 2 1.69 29.73 -0.82
C THR A 2 1.83 28.29 -0.36
N LEU A 3 2.59 27.48 -1.08
CA LEU A 3 3.03 26.18 -0.58
C LEU A 3 3.85 26.41 0.69
N ASP A 4 3.55 25.66 1.74
CA ASP A 4 4.32 25.70 2.98
C ASP A 4 5.71 25.08 2.81
N ASP A 5 6.55 25.25 3.82
CA ASP A 5 7.96 24.88 3.72
C ASP A 5 8.15 23.36 3.75
N ASP A 6 7.35 22.63 4.55
CA ASP A 6 7.33 21.15 4.54
C ASP A 6 6.90 20.60 3.18
N GLY A 7 5.88 21.21 2.55
CA GLY A 7 5.47 20.86 1.20
C GLY A 7 6.56 21.11 0.18
N LEU A 8 7.32 22.21 0.29
CA LEU A 8 8.49 22.44 -0.56
C LEU A 8 9.60 21.42 -0.31
N GLY A 9 9.89 21.08 0.95
CA GLY A 9 10.87 20.04 1.31
C GLY A 9 10.50 18.69 0.72
N MET A 10 9.22 18.30 0.78
CA MET A 10 8.71 17.11 0.12
C MET A 10 8.89 17.15 -1.40
N LEU A 11 8.53 18.26 -2.05
CA LEU A 11 8.70 18.38 -3.51
C LEU A 11 10.17 18.36 -3.93
N ALA A 12 11.07 18.91 -3.10
CA ALA A 12 12.52 18.92 -3.32
C ALA A 12 13.16 17.54 -3.12
N GLY A 13 12.44 16.59 -2.51
CA GLY A 13 12.97 15.27 -2.16
C GLY A 13 13.67 15.21 -0.80
N TRP A 14 13.64 16.30 -0.01
CA TRP A 14 14.23 16.35 1.34
C TRP A 14 13.34 15.68 2.40
N VAL A 15 12.03 15.54 2.12
CA VAL A 15 11.08 14.82 2.99
C VAL A 15 10.45 13.67 2.22
N ASP A 16 10.53 12.46 2.80
CA ASP A 16 10.01 11.23 2.22
C ASP A 16 8.51 11.33 1.90
N SER A 17 8.13 10.94 0.69
CA SER A 17 6.74 10.84 0.23
C SER A 17 6.46 9.53 -0.52
N THR A 18 7.31 8.51 -0.33
CA THR A 18 7.24 7.21 -0.99
C THR A 18 5.92 6.51 -0.73
N ALA A 19 5.26 6.78 0.39
CA ALA A 19 3.95 6.22 0.71
C ALA A 19 2.83 6.57 -0.30
N PHE A 20 3.06 7.53 -1.19
CA PHE A 20 2.13 7.87 -2.27
C PHE A 20 2.37 7.11 -3.57
N GLY A 21 3.40 6.26 -3.65
CA GLY A 21 3.74 5.51 -4.85
C GLY A 21 4.21 6.37 -6.03
N ALA A 22 4.57 5.69 -7.12
CA ALA A 22 5.00 6.29 -8.37
C ALA A 22 4.71 5.35 -9.54
N PHE A 23 4.32 5.91 -10.68
CA PHE A 23 4.33 5.17 -11.94
C PHE A 23 5.77 5.07 -12.45
N ASP A 24 6.10 3.99 -13.14
CA ASP A 24 7.32 3.95 -13.95
C ASP A 24 7.24 5.08 -15.00
N PRO A 25 8.32 5.87 -15.21
CA PRO A 25 8.32 6.95 -16.19
C PRO A 25 7.91 6.50 -17.61
N ALA A 26 8.22 5.26 -18.00
CA ALA A 26 7.82 4.69 -19.29
C ALA A 26 6.29 4.57 -19.43
N ASP A 27 5.58 4.36 -18.32
CA ASP A 27 4.13 4.28 -18.24
C ASP A 27 3.47 5.65 -17.96
N ASN A 28 4.28 6.68 -17.67
CA ASN A 28 3.83 8.01 -17.27
C ASN A 28 4.37 9.15 -18.15
N ASN A 29 4.54 8.90 -19.45
CA ASN A 29 5.00 9.91 -20.43
C ASN A 29 6.34 10.57 -20.07
N GLY A 30 7.22 9.83 -19.39
CA GLY A 30 8.54 10.28 -18.93
C GLY A 30 8.53 11.06 -17.62
N PHE A 31 7.38 11.26 -16.97
CA PHE A 31 7.30 11.94 -15.68
C PHE A 31 7.68 11.01 -14.53
N ASP A 32 8.65 11.43 -13.73
CA ASP A 32 9.14 10.75 -12.54
C ASP A 32 8.89 11.62 -11.28
N ARG A 33 8.53 10.97 -10.18
CA ARG A 33 8.36 11.58 -8.86
C ARG A 33 9.05 10.82 -7.72
N GLU A 34 9.91 9.87 -8.05
CA GLU A 34 10.62 9.07 -7.04
C GLU A 34 11.71 9.91 -6.35
N THR A 35 12.35 10.82 -7.08
CA THR A 35 13.32 11.76 -6.52
C THR A 35 12.66 13.02 -5.98
N THR A 36 11.78 13.64 -6.77
CA THR A 36 11.05 14.84 -6.39
C THR A 36 9.62 14.47 -6.04
N GLY A 37 9.06 14.95 -4.94
CA GLY A 37 7.63 14.75 -4.64
C GLY A 37 6.69 15.31 -5.72
N LEU A 38 7.20 16.14 -6.64
CA LEU A 38 6.55 16.60 -7.86
C LEU A 38 6.89 15.71 -9.06
N PRO A 39 5.90 15.18 -9.82
CA PRO A 39 6.18 14.56 -11.11
C PRO A 39 6.82 15.52 -12.11
N THR A 40 7.98 15.17 -12.66
CA THR A 40 8.73 15.97 -13.65
C THR A 40 9.46 15.08 -14.66
N THR A 41 9.71 15.61 -15.86
CA THR A 41 10.60 14.96 -16.85
C THR A 41 12.04 15.49 -16.78
N ASP A 42 12.29 16.48 -15.92
CA ASP A 42 13.58 17.17 -15.75
C ASP A 42 13.84 17.32 -14.25
N ILE A 43 14.40 16.26 -13.65
CA ILE A 43 14.57 16.11 -12.20
C ILE A 43 15.56 17.17 -11.70
N ASP A 44 16.75 17.24 -12.29
CA ASP A 44 17.82 18.16 -11.89
C ASP A 44 17.35 19.62 -11.87
N ARG A 45 16.61 20.05 -12.90
CA ARG A 45 16.09 21.42 -12.95
C ARG A 45 15.07 21.68 -11.85
N MET A 46 14.19 20.71 -11.58
CA MET A 46 13.14 20.89 -10.57
C MET A 46 13.69 20.86 -9.15
N VAL A 47 14.66 19.98 -8.85
CA VAL A 47 15.41 19.99 -7.59
C VAL A 47 16.07 21.36 -7.40
N ALA A 48 16.87 21.82 -8.37
CA ALA A 48 17.57 23.11 -8.26
C ALA A 48 16.61 24.31 -8.07
N PHE A 49 15.43 24.28 -8.70
CA PHE A 49 14.41 25.30 -8.52
C PHE A 49 13.83 25.29 -7.09
N LEU A 50 13.49 24.11 -6.56
CA LEU A 50 12.85 23.97 -5.25
C LEU A 50 13.83 24.24 -4.10
N GLU A 51 15.06 23.72 -4.20
CA GLU A 51 16.14 24.03 -3.27
C GLU A 51 16.47 25.52 -3.27
N GLY A 52 16.48 26.16 -4.45
CA GLY A 52 16.69 27.60 -4.57
C GLY A 52 15.59 28.42 -3.89
N GLU A 53 14.33 27.98 -3.96
CA GLU A 53 13.22 28.62 -3.25
C GLU A 53 13.30 28.42 -1.74
N LEU A 54 13.65 27.21 -1.27
CA LEU A 54 13.88 26.91 0.16
C LEU A 54 15.04 27.75 0.72
N ALA A 55 16.16 27.83 0.00
CA ALA A 55 17.29 28.67 0.37
C ALA A 55 16.91 30.17 0.39
N ARG A 56 16.09 30.65 -0.56
CA ARG A 56 15.56 32.02 -0.56
C ARG A 56 14.67 32.28 0.66
N ARG A 57 14.00 31.25 1.19
CA ARG A 57 13.22 31.31 2.44
C ARG A 57 14.07 31.13 3.70
N GLY A 58 15.36 30.79 3.56
CA GLY A 58 16.31 30.66 4.65
C GLY A 58 16.42 29.24 5.23
N PHE A 59 16.00 28.22 4.49
CA PHE A 59 16.10 26.82 4.88
C PHE A 59 17.21 26.08 4.14
N GLU A 60 17.76 25.06 4.80
CA GLU A 60 18.64 24.02 4.26
C GLU A 60 18.03 22.63 4.51
N GLU A 61 18.52 21.60 3.83
CA GLU A 61 17.99 20.23 3.94
C GLU A 61 17.97 19.72 5.39
N ALA A 62 18.98 20.09 6.19
CA ALA A 62 19.09 19.69 7.59
C ALA A 62 17.93 20.21 8.47
N ASP A 63 17.27 21.31 8.08
CA ASP A 63 16.10 21.83 8.80
C ASP A 63 14.90 20.88 8.74
N PHE A 64 14.89 19.93 7.80
CA PHE A 64 13.82 18.95 7.57
C PHE A 64 14.13 17.55 8.09
N ALA A 65 15.29 17.34 8.72
CA ALA A 65 15.75 16.01 9.15
C ALA A 65 14.78 15.31 10.12
N ASP A 66 14.04 16.09 10.93
CA ASP A 66 13.04 15.59 11.88
C ASP A 66 11.59 15.70 11.34
N THR A 67 11.41 16.18 10.10
CA THR A 67 10.09 16.29 9.48
C THR A 67 9.57 14.88 9.18
N LYS A 68 8.33 14.62 9.60
CA LYS A 68 7.71 13.31 9.38
C LYS A 68 7.50 13.08 7.89
N PRO A 69 7.69 11.83 7.42
CA PRO A 69 7.31 11.45 6.07
C PRO A 69 5.86 11.79 5.75
N PHE A 70 5.64 12.21 4.52
CA PHE A 70 4.31 12.44 3.99
C PHE A 70 3.60 11.10 3.74
N GLY A 71 2.29 11.10 3.95
CA GLY A 71 1.44 9.92 3.81
C GLY A 71 0.68 9.58 5.09
N GLY A 72 1.13 10.06 6.25
CA GLY A 72 0.45 9.87 7.53
C GLY A 72 0.12 8.39 7.76
N PRO A 73 -1.16 8.01 7.92
CA PRO A 73 -1.54 6.61 8.09
C PRO A 73 -1.04 5.67 6.99
N LEU A 74 -0.91 6.13 5.75
CA LEU A 74 -0.36 5.31 4.65
C LEU A 74 1.10 4.96 4.89
N TYR A 75 1.89 5.92 5.35
CA TYR A 75 3.29 5.70 5.68
C TYR A 75 3.42 4.76 6.88
N ASP A 76 2.64 5.02 7.93
CA ASP A 76 2.60 4.18 9.12
C ASP A 76 2.19 2.74 8.79
N GLN A 77 1.30 2.55 7.81
CA GLN A 77 0.96 1.22 7.31
C GLN A 77 2.12 0.55 6.60
N LEU A 78 2.75 1.25 5.67
CA LEU A 78 3.80 0.67 4.84
C LEU A 78 5.04 0.32 5.64
N PHE A 79 5.48 1.23 6.52
CA PHE A 79 6.80 1.16 7.15
C PHE A 79 6.74 1.04 8.67
N GLY A 80 5.64 1.45 9.30
CA GLY A 80 5.49 1.45 10.76
C GLY A 80 4.80 0.20 11.33
N PHE A 81 4.19 -0.64 10.49
CA PHE A 81 3.44 -1.82 10.93
C PHE A 81 4.16 -3.12 10.56
N SER A 82 4.32 -4.00 11.54
CA SER A 82 4.80 -5.37 11.35
C SER A 82 3.71 -6.36 11.79
N PRO A 83 3.33 -7.34 10.95
CA PRO A 83 2.26 -8.26 11.29
C PRO A 83 2.69 -9.24 12.39
N GLU A 84 1.78 -9.48 13.32
CA GLU A 84 1.91 -10.54 14.33
C GLU A 84 0.96 -11.70 14.00
N ALA A 85 1.07 -12.81 14.72
CA ALA A 85 0.15 -13.93 14.58
C ALA A 85 -1.33 -13.51 14.77
N CYS A 86 -2.21 -14.05 13.92
CA CYS A 86 -3.64 -13.81 14.02
C CYS A 86 -4.19 -14.27 15.38
N ARG A 87 -5.18 -13.55 15.89
CA ARG A 87 -5.84 -13.80 17.18
C ARG A 87 -7.35 -13.88 16.99
N ASP A 88 -8.05 -14.36 18.02
CA ASP A 88 -9.52 -14.34 18.09
C ASP A 88 -10.21 -15.05 16.93
N GLY A 89 -9.62 -16.16 16.45
CA GLY A 89 -10.17 -16.97 15.36
C GLY A 89 -10.04 -16.35 13.97
N GLN A 90 -9.32 -15.23 13.84
CA GLN A 90 -8.97 -14.65 12.54
C GLN A 90 -7.87 -15.48 11.86
N GLY A 91 -7.77 -15.36 10.54
CA GLY A 91 -6.78 -16.08 9.74
C GLY A 91 -7.43 -16.91 8.64
N ILE A 92 -6.69 -17.91 8.17
CA ILE A 92 -7.15 -18.85 7.14
C ILE A 92 -7.23 -20.24 7.77
N ALA A 93 -8.43 -20.81 7.84
CA ALA A 93 -8.64 -22.15 8.36
C ALA A 93 -8.17 -23.22 7.36
N SER A 94 -7.98 -24.46 7.84
CA SER A 94 -7.49 -25.58 7.01
C SER A 94 -8.40 -25.97 5.84
N ASP A 95 -9.67 -25.55 5.87
CA ASP A 95 -10.63 -25.74 4.77
C ASP A 95 -10.62 -24.57 3.76
N GLY A 96 -9.76 -23.58 3.96
CA GLY A 96 -9.65 -22.38 3.13
C GLY A 96 -10.55 -21.23 3.55
N THR A 97 -11.29 -21.34 4.65
CA THR A 97 -12.15 -20.23 5.12
C THR A 97 -11.32 -19.10 5.70
N ILE A 98 -11.45 -17.89 5.14
CA ILE A 98 -10.81 -16.66 5.59
C ILE A 98 -11.74 -15.92 6.56
N THR A 99 -11.24 -15.65 7.77
CA THR A 99 -12.00 -14.99 8.84
C THR A 99 -11.28 -13.76 9.35
N TRP A 100 -12.02 -12.68 9.56
CA TRP A 100 -11.54 -11.44 10.17
C TRP A 100 -12.62 -10.79 11.06
N THR A 101 -12.23 -9.80 11.85
CA THR A 101 -13.15 -9.01 12.69
C THR A 101 -13.00 -7.53 12.37
N GLY A 102 -14.12 -6.79 12.31
CA GLY A 102 -14.09 -5.33 12.06
C GLY A 102 -14.98 -4.85 10.90
N GLY A 103 -15.86 -5.71 10.39
CA GLY A 103 -16.89 -5.37 9.40
C GLY A 103 -16.52 -5.77 7.97
N GLY A 104 -17.30 -5.28 7.01
CA GLY A 104 -17.14 -5.64 5.60
C GLY A 104 -15.85 -5.08 4.98
N ALA A 105 -15.25 -5.87 4.09
CA ALA A 105 -13.99 -5.58 3.41
C ALA A 105 -14.21 -5.26 1.91
N ARG A 106 -13.33 -4.45 1.34
CA ARG A 106 -13.24 -4.21 -0.12
C ARG A 106 -12.02 -4.85 -0.75
N TYR A 107 -11.00 -5.15 0.05
CA TYR A 107 -9.78 -5.81 -0.41
C TYR A 107 -9.41 -6.93 0.56
N VAL A 108 -9.13 -8.10 0.02
CA VAL A 108 -8.61 -9.25 0.77
C VAL A 108 -7.37 -9.76 0.06
N TYR A 109 -6.27 -9.81 0.79
CA TYR A 109 -4.98 -10.29 0.32
C TYR A 109 -4.56 -11.50 1.13
N VAL A 110 -4.02 -12.48 0.43
CA VAL A 110 -3.20 -13.54 1.01
C VAL A 110 -1.82 -13.44 0.36
N MET A 111 -0.80 -13.26 1.18
CA MET A 111 0.56 -12.99 0.73
C MET A 111 1.55 -13.92 1.45
N ALA A 112 2.77 -14.00 0.94
CA ALA A 112 3.86 -14.64 1.66
C ALA A 112 4.11 -13.95 3.02
N GLU A 113 4.65 -14.69 3.99
CA GLU A 113 4.89 -14.21 5.35
C GLU A 113 5.69 -12.89 5.39
N ASP A 114 6.73 -12.79 4.54
CA ASP A 114 7.64 -11.64 4.50
C ASP A 114 7.21 -10.55 3.50
N SER A 115 5.99 -10.63 2.94
CA SER A 115 5.49 -9.61 2.02
C SER A 115 5.30 -8.25 2.71
N ALA A 116 5.59 -7.18 1.97
CA ALA A 116 5.31 -5.83 2.42
C ALA A 116 3.80 -5.59 2.61
N ASN A 117 3.45 -4.59 3.42
CA ASN A 117 2.06 -4.14 3.55
C ASN A 117 1.57 -3.56 2.20
N PRO A 118 0.34 -3.86 1.76
CA PRO A 118 -0.27 -3.15 0.64
C PRO A 118 -0.39 -1.65 0.93
N GLY A 119 -0.01 -0.84 -0.05
CA GLY A 119 -0.11 0.61 -0.03
C GLY A 119 -1.11 1.13 -1.08
N VAL A 120 -0.80 2.31 -1.62
CA VAL A 120 -1.61 2.94 -2.66
C VAL A 120 -1.20 2.51 -4.07
N PRO A 121 -2.13 2.55 -5.04
CA PRO A 121 -1.76 2.53 -6.45
C PRO A 121 -0.81 3.70 -6.79
N PRO A 122 0.02 3.57 -7.82
CA PRO A 122 -0.05 2.54 -8.86
C PRO A 122 0.83 1.30 -8.65
N ASN A 123 1.76 1.36 -7.70
CA ASN A 123 2.84 0.38 -7.58
C ASN A 123 2.96 -0.27 -6.19
N LEU A 124 2.26 0.23 -5.18
CA LEU A 124 2.34 -0.32 -3.81
C LEU A 124 1.13 -1.17 -3.44
N ASP A 125 0.05 -1.16 -4.23
CA ASP A 125 -1.19 -1.86 -3.91
C ASP A 125 -1.11 -3.37 -4.15
N ILE A 126 -0.14 -3.85 -4.93
CA ILE A 126 0.14 -5.29 -5.12
C ILE A 126 1.62 -5.55 -4.77
N PRO A 127 1.96 -5.73 -3.49
CA PRO A 127 3.34 -5.99 -3.08
C PRO A 127 3.83 -7.35 -3.58
N GLU A 128 5.15 -7.47 -3.76
CA GLU A 128 5.80 -8.74 -4.10
C GLU A 128 5.43 -9.82 -3.07
N GLY A 129 5.16 -11.04 -3.56
CA GLY A 129 4.71 -12.16 -2.75
C GLY A 129 3.20 -12.19 -2.50
N THR A 130 2.41 -11.29 -3.10
CA THR A 130 0.95 -11.45 -3.16
C THR A 130 0.59 -12.74 -3.88
N VAL A 131 0.01 -13.69 -3.16
CA VAL A 131 -0.41 -15.00 -3.69
C VAL A 131 -1.81 -14.91 -4.27
N TRP A 132 -2.69 -14.19 -3.58
CA TRP A 132 -4.07 -13.98 -3.99
C TRP A 132 -4.58 -12.62 -3.53
N ARG A 133 -5.36 -11.96 -4.37
CA ARG A 133 -6.04 -10.70 -4.05
C ARG A 133 -7.44 -10.70 -4.65
N LEU A 134 -8.41 -10.37 -3.82
CA LEU A 134 -9.80 -10.15 -4.21
C LEU A 134 -10.18 -8.68 -4.01
N ASP A 135 -10.79 -8.11 -5.03
CA ASP A 135 -11.29 -6.74 -5.04
C ASP A 135 -12.82 -6.74 -5.13
N VAL A 136 -13.46 -5.87 -4.36
CA VAL A 136 -14.89 -5.57 -4.46
C VAL A 136 -15.08 -4.40 -5.42
N ALA A 137 -16.03 -4.53 -6.35
CA ALA A 137 -16.35 -3.46 -7.28
C ALA A 137 -16.78 -2.18 -6.52
N PRO A 138 -16.44 -0.97 -7.01
CA PRO A 138 -16.70 0.28 -6.28
C PRO A 138 -18.18 0.50 -5.94
N ASP A 139 -19.09 0.04 -6.79
CA ASP A 139 -20.54 0.17 -6.66
C ASP A 139 -21.22 -1.02 -5.95
N SER A 140 -20.45 -2.05 -5.60
CA SER A 140 -20.94 -3.22 -4.87
C SER A 140 -20.78 -3.05 -3.35
N ASP A 141 -21.59 -3.80 -2.61
CA ASP A 141 -21.49 -3.87 -1.15
C ASP A 141 -20.18 -4.56 -0.74
N PRO A 142 -19.53 -4.11 0.36
CA PRO A 142 -18.37 -4.81 0.92
C PRO A 142 -18.68 -6.27 1.25
N ILE A 143 -17.68 -7.15 1.14
CA ILE A 143 -17.83 -8.56 1.48
C ILE A 143 -17.70 -8.80 2.99
N ASP A 144 -18.46 -9.76 3.50
CA ASP A 144 -18.39 -10.20 4.89
C ASP A 144 -17.29 -11.25 5.11
N SER A 145 -16.89 -11.40 6.39
CA SER A 145 -15.99 -12.44 6.86
C SER A 145 -16.58 -13.85 6.65
N GLY A 146 -15.72 -14.87 6.58
CA GLY A 146 -16.12 -16.24 6.25
C GLY A 146 -16.03 -16.54 4.75
N LEU A 147 -15.16 -15.81 4.05
CA LEU A 147 -14.92 -15.94 2.63
C LEU A 147 -14.12 -17.22 2.33
N ALA A 148 -14.53 -18.00 1.33
CA ALA A 148 -13.71 -19.10 0.85
C ALA A 148 -12.52 -18.56 0.02
N TYR A 149 -11.30 -18.96 0.38
CA TYR A 149 -10.10 -18.61 -0.37
C TYR A 149 -10.25 -19.00 -1.86
N GLY A 150 -9.86 -18.07 -2.75
CA GLY A 150 -9.96 -18.25 -4.20
C GLY A 150 -11.35 -18.10 -4.79
N SER A 151 -12.38 -17.82 -3.98
CA SER A 151 -13.71 -17.56 -4.51
C SER A 151 -13.85 -16.12 -5.02
N THR A 152 -14.71 -15.94 -6.04
CA THR A 152 -15.11 -14.62 -6.55
C THR A 152 -16.63 -14.46 -6.44
N PRO A 153 -17.16 -14.12 -5.25
CA PRO A 153 -18.58 -13.81 -5.08
C PRO A 153 -19.07 -12.71 -6.03
N ALA A 154 -20.39 -12.59 -6.19
CA ALA A 154 -20.99 -11.52 -6.98
C ALA A 154 -20.52 -10.13 -6.49
N GLY A 155 -20.20 -9.23 -7.43
CA GLY A 155 -19.67 -7.90 -7.10
C GLY A 155 -18.17 -7.88 -6.79
N THR A 156 -17.45 -8.99 -7.00
CA THR A 156 -16.01 -9.08 -6.77
C THR A 156 -15.25 -9.57 -7.99
N SER A 157 -13.94 -9.33 -8.01
CA SER A 157 -13.01 -9.85 -9.01
C SER A 157 -11.68 -10.23 -8.37
N GLN A 158 -11.10 -11.35 -8.82
CA GLN A 158 -9.74 -11.72 -8.46
C GLN A 158 -8.75 -10.83 -9.23
N ALA A 159 -7.96 -10.05 -8.50
CA ALA A 159 -6.89 -9.22 -9.06
C ALA A 159 -5.57 -10.00 -9.17
N VAL A 160 -5.31 -10.91 -8.22
CA VAL A 160 -4.13 -11.78 -8.24
C VAL A 160 -4.55 -13.23 -7.97
N PRO A 161 -4.14 -14.19 -8.81
CA PRO A 161 -3.62 -13.97 -10.17
C PRO A 161 -4.71 -13.35 -11.06
N ALA A 162 -4.34 -12.48 -12.00
CA ALA A 162 -5.31 -11.79 -12.87
C ALA A 162 -6.09 -12.76 -13.79
N THR A 163 -5.56 -13.97 -14.03
CA THR A 163 -6.22 -15.03 -14.77
C THR A 163 -5.98 -16.38 -14.10
N GLY A 164 -6.93 -17.31 -14.25
CA GLY A 164 -6.87 -18.64 -13.66
C GLY A 164 -7.32 -18.69 -12.20
N ASP A 165 -7.19 -19.87 -11.61
CA ASP A 165 -7.58 -20.13 -10.23
C ASP A 165 -6.55 -19.59 -9.24
N ALA A 166 -6.98 -19.29 -8.02
CA ALA A 166 -6.07 -18.95 -6.93
C ALA A 166 -5.08 -20.11 -6.67
N PRO A 167 -3.78 -19.83 -6.49
CA PRO A 167 -2.79 -20.85 -6.17
C PRO A 167 -3.18 -21.61 -4.90
N ALA A 168 -3.03 -22.93 -4.90
CA ALA A 168 -3.33 -23.74 -3.73
C ALA A 168 -2.44 -23.36 -2.53
N LEU A 169 -3.06 -23.15 -1.38
CA LEU A 169 -2.35 -22.94 -0.11
C LEU A 169 -1.67 -24.24 0.33
N LYS A 170 -0.52 -24.11 0.98
CA LYS A 170 0.32 -25.24 1.41
C LYS A 170 0.24 -25.43 2.92
N ALA A 171 -0.20 -26.62 3.35
CA ALA A 171 -0.23 -26.96 4.76
C ALA A 171 1.16 -26.82 5.41
N GLY A 172 1.21 -26.25 6.60
CA GLY A 172 2.42 -25.91 7.34
C GLY A 172 3.10 -24.61 6.90
N THR A 173 2.52 -23.84 5.97
CA THR A 173 3.07 -22.56 5.51
C THR A 173 2.40 -21.40 6.21
N THR A 174 3.18 -20.42 6.65
CA THR A 174 2.68 -19.15 7.17
C THR A 174 2.42 -18.18 6.03
N TYR A 175 1.26 -17.54 6.06
CA TYR A 175 0.83 -16.52 5.13
C TYR A 175 0.52 -15.23 5.87
N TYR A 176 0.71 -14.11 5.20
CA TYR A 176 0.26 -12.81 5.66
C TYR A 176 -1.17 -12.54 5.12
N LEU A 177 -2.15 -12.52 6.03
CA LEU A 177 -3.51 -12.08 5.75
C LEU A 177 -3.63 -10.57 5.96
N TYR A 178 -4.00 -9.86 4.90
CA TYR A 178 -4.32 -8.43 4.94
C TYR A 178 -5.74 -8.22 4.41
N VAL A 179 -6.60 -7.60 5.21
CA VAL A 179 -7.99 -7.31 4.88
C VAL A 179 -8.23 -5.83 5.11
N ALA A 180 -8.83 -5.14 4.14
CA ALA A 180 -9.04 -3.70 4.23
C ALA A 180 -10.44 -3.27 3.80
N ARG A 181 -10.95 -2.24 4.47
CA ARG A 181 -12.22 -1.58 4.14
C ARG A 181 -12.07 -0.67 2.91
N ASP A 182 -10.88 -0.08 2.77
CA ASP A 182 -10.44 0.75 1.66
C ASP A 182 -8.90 0.78 1.66
N VAL A 183 -8.27 1.34 0.63
CA VAL A 183 -6.81 1.33 0.39
C VAL A 183 -6.00 1.73 1.63
N TYR A 184 -6.43 2.75 2.38
CA TYR A 184 -5.71 3.23 3.57
C TYR A 184 -6.24 2.68 4.91
N GLN A 185 -7.30 1.86 4.89
CA GLN A 185 -8.06 1.45 6.07
C GLN A 185 -8.01 -0.07 6.29
N PRO A 186 -6.91 -0.61 6.84
CA PRO A 186 -6.86 -2.01 7.20
C PRO A 186 -7.88 -2.36 8.29
N ILE A 187 -8.48 -3.53 8.15
CA ILE A 187 -9.34 -4.19 9.13
C ILE A 187 -8.50 -5.20 9.92
N THR A 188 -7.82 -6.10 9.20
CA THR A 188 -6.99 -7.17 9.76
C THR A 188 -5.67 -7.25 9.03
N ARG A 189 -4.60 -7.44 9.79
CA ARG A 189 -3.23 -7.56 9.30
C ARG A 189 -2.49 -8.52 10.23
N CYS A 190 -2.38 -9.79 9.85
CA CYS A 190 -1.77 -10.78 10.73
C CYS A 190 -1.24 -12.00 9.97
N LEU A 191 -0.32 -12.70 10.62
CA LEU A 191 0.28 -13.95 10.14
C LEU A 191 -0.58 -15.14 10.54
N THR A 192 -0.86 -16.05 9.61
CA THR A 192 -1.65 -17.25 9.83
C THR A 192 -0.96 -18.46 9.20
N SER A 193 -0.84 -19.55 9.95
CA SER A 193 -0.38 -20.83 9.39
C SER A 193 -1.57 -21.57 8.80
N PHE A 194 -1.43 -22.07 7.57
CA PHE A 194 -2.43 -22.89 6.88
C PHE A 194 -2.15 -24.39 7.06
#